data_AF-A0A317DBD0-F1
#
_entry.id   AF-A0A317DBD0-F1
#
_cell.length_a   1.000
_cell.length_b   1.000
_cell.length_c   1.000
_cell.angle_alpha   90.00
_cell.angle_beta   90.00
_cell.angle_gamma   90.00
#
_symmetry.space_group_name_H-M   'P 1'
#
loop_
_entity.id
_entity.type
_entity.pdbx_description
1 polymer ?
#
loop_
_entity_poly.entity_id
_entity_poly.type
_entity_poly.pdbx_seq_one_letter_code
_entity_poly.pdbx_strand_id
1 'polypeptide(L)'
;MQKPLPGEQSPVIVQVDRWRAGLPPDAWPDGFPPSGDVWRRDVFAVADAYRAGSASPRQLLTAVLVWGYGAIGYGPWRAARSLAADPEGKRLAYALEEVSASAPDEDALRTAYRRFRDPDHARLPWLGPGLFTKVLYFVGYRREVGGVQPLILDRVVASRLPDEAGVGRVSGWLSEEWLAYLRWAAEQAQARGIEPDAVEMAVVNDR
;
A
#
# COMPACT_ATOMS: atom_id res chain seq x y z
N MET A 1 -21.96 -1.52 10.47
CA MET A 1 -21.15 -1.14 9.28
C MET A 1 -20.05 -0.21 9.76
N GLN A 2 -18.77 -0.57 9.64
CA GLN A 2 -17.67 0.34 10.00
C GLN A 2 -17.62 1.51 9.02
N LYS A 3 -17.31 2.72 9.51
CA LYS A 3 -17.27 3.94 8.69
C LYS A 3 -16.02 3.95 7.78
N PRO A 4 -16.07 4.66 6.63
CA PRO A 4 -14.87 4.97 5.84
C PRO A 4 -13.83 5.71 6.67
N LEU A 5 -12.57 5.67 6.23
CA LEU A 5 -11.54 6.51 6.83
C LEU A 5 -11.81 7.99 6.54
N PRO A 6 -11.40 8.92 7.42
CA PRO A 6 -11.49 10.35 7.14
C PRO A 6 -10.86 10.68 5.77
N GLY A 7 -11.61 11.36 4.90
CA GLY A 7 -11.17 11.72 3.54
C GLY A 7 -11.44 10.65 2.46
N GLU A 8 -11.79 9.42 2.82
CA GLU A 8 -12.13 8.36 1.86
C GLU A 8 -13.56 8.52 1.35
N GLN A 9 -13.72 8.98 0.11
CA GLN A 9 -15.02 9.37 -0.45
C GLN A 9 -15.86 8.22 -1.00
N SER A 10 -15.24 7.18 -1.54
CA SER A 10 -15.92 6.10 -2.27
C SER A 10 -15.08 4.81 -2.23
N PRO A 11 -15.73 3.63 -2.30
CA PRO A 11 -15.01 2.37 -2.41
C PRO A 11 -14.35 2.24 -3.78
N VAL A 12 -13.34 1.38 -3.85
CA VAL A 12 -12.84 0.85 -5.12
C VAL A 12 -13.77 -0.27 -5.56
N ILE A 13 -14.32 -0.15 -6.77
CA ILE A 13 -15.18 -1.17 -7.37
C ILE A 13 -14.32 -2.26 -8.02
N VAL A 14 -14.56 -3.51 -7.61
CA VAL A 14 -13.80 -4.70 -8.00
C VAL A 14 -14.73 -5.74 -8.61
N GLN A 15 -14.32 -6.27 -9.76
CA GLN A 15 -14.96 -7.44 -10.39
C GLN A 15 -14.47 -8.73 -9.70
N VAL A 16 -15.08 -9.09 -8.57
CA VAL A 16 -14.62 -10.18 -7.68
C VAL A 16 -14.42 -11.49 -8.44
N ASP A 17 -15.38 -11.91 -9.25
CA ASP A 17 -15.31 -13.18 -10.00
C ASP A 17 -14.13 -13.19 -10.99
N ARG A 18 -13.89 -12.06 -11.67
CA ARG A 18 -12.77 -11.90 -12.59
C ARG A 18 -11.43 -12.01 -11.85
N TRP A 19 -11.33 -11.41 -10.67
CA TRP A 19 -10.13 -11.49 -9.86
C TRP A 19 -9.90 -12.89 -9.30
N ARG A 20 -10.93 -13.55 -8.77
CA ARG A 20 -10.85 -14.94 -8.29
C ARG A 20 -10.44 -15.91 -9.39
N ALA A 21 -11.01 -15.78 -10.58
CA ALA A 21 -10.66 -16.63 -11.72
C ALA A 21 -9.22 -16.42 -12.21
N GLY A 22 -8.65 -15.22 -12.01
CA GLY A 22 -7.32 -14.86 -12.47
C GLY A 22 -6.19 -15.12 -11.48
N LEU A 23 -6.49 -15.55 -10.25
CA LEU A 23 -5.51 -15.70 -9.17
C LEU A 23 -5.43 -17.15 -8.67
N PRO A 24 -4.28 -17.53 -8.07
CA PRO A 24 -4.19 -18.79 -7.32
C PRO A 24 -5.23 -18.85 -6.18
N PRO A 25 -5.93 -19.99 -5.97
CA PRO A 25 -6.97 -20.09 -4.96
C PRO A 25 -6.51 -19.74 -3.53
N ASP A 26 -5.26 -20.07 -3.19
CA ASP A 26 -4.63 -19.82 -1.89
C ASP A 26 -4.32 -18.34 -1.63
N ALA A 27 -4.29 -17.52 -2.69
CA ALA A 27 -3.93 -16.12 -2.61
C ALA A 27 -5.13 -15.22 -2.29
N TRP A 28 -6.37 -15.73 -2.37
CA TRP A 28 -7.55 -14.92 -2.05
C TRP A 28 -7.63 -14.64 -0.54
N PRO A 29 -7.73 -13.37 -0.11
CA PRO A 29 -7.82 -13.04 1.30
C PRO A 29 -9.15 -13.49 1.92
N ASP A 30 -9.07 -14.09 3.11
CA ASP A 30 -10.24 -14.47 3.89
C ASP A 30 -11.01 -13.23 4.36
N GLY A 31 -12.35 -13.32 4.37
CA GLY A 31 -13.22 -12.23 4.82
C GLY A 31 -13.27 -11.00 3.89
N PHE A 32 -12.64 -11.05 2.72
CA PHE A 32 -12.63 -9.94 1.78
C PHE A 32 -14.03 -9.67 1.18
N PRO A 33 -14.44 -8.41 0.95
CA PRO A 33 -15.81 -8.07 0.60
C PRO A 33 -16.33 -8.80 -0.66
N PRO A 34 -17.41 -9.59 -0.56
CA PRO A 34 -17.95 -10.32 -1.71
C PRO A 34 -18.71 -9.41 -2.68
N SER A 35 -19.12 -8.21 -2.25
CA SER A 35 -19.82 -7.23 -3.10
C SER A 35 -18.93 -6.60 -4.16
N GLY A 36 -17.61 -6.62 -3.96
CA GLY A 36 -16.66 -5.88 -4.80
C GLY A 36 -16.50 -4.41 -4.42
N ASP A 37 -17.21 -3.91 -3.41
CA ASP A 37 -17.00 -2.57 -2.85
C ASP A 37 -15.89 -2.62 -1.79
N VAL A 38 -14.66 -2.33 -2.21
CA VAL A 38 -13.48 -2.47 -1.35
C VAL A 38 -13.02 -1.10 -0.84
N TRP A 39 -12.99 -0.95 0.47
CA TRP A 39 -12.50 0.22 1.18
C TRP A 39 -11.09 -0.04 1.73
N ARG A 40 -10.35 1.02 2.10
CA ARG A 40 -9.06 0.88 2.79
C ARG A 40 -9.17 0.02 4.06
N ARG A 41 -10.27 0.14 4.81
CA ARG A 41 -10.52 -0.67 6.02
C ARG A 41 -10.51 -2.18 5.74
N ASP A 42 -10.96 -2.62 4.56
CA ASP A 42 -11.01 -4.03 4.22
C ASP A 42 -9.60 -4.57 3.96
N VAL A 43 -8.72 -3.75 3.36
CA VAL A 43 -7.32 -4.09 3.16
C VAL A 43 -6.52 -4.00 4.46
N PHE A 44 -6.83 -3.04 5.34
CA PHE A 44 -6.26 -2.97 6.69
C PHE A 44 -6.59 -4.22 7.50
N ALA A 45 -7.81 -4.74 7.43
CA ALA A 45 -8.19 -5.97 8.11
C ALA A 45 -7.33 -7.17 7.66
N VAL A 46 -6.99 -7.26 6.37
CA VAL A 46 -6.07 -8.29 5.85
C VAL A 46 -4.64 -8.04 6.33
N ALA A 47 -4.19 -6.79 6.39
CA ALA A 47 -2.87 -6.45 6.92
C ALA A 47 -2.74 -6.75 8.43
N ASP A 48 -3.79 -6.52 9.21
CA ASP A 48 -3.89 -6.94 10.61
C ASP A 48 -3.79 -8.45 10.75
N ALA A 49 -4.55 -9.20 9.94
CA ALA A 49 -4.48 -10.66 9.92
C ALA A 49 -3.08 -11.18 9.52
N TYR A 50 -2.43 -10.53 8.55
CA TYR A 50 -1.06 -10.85 8.17
C TYR A 50 -0.08 -10.68 9.34
N ARG A 51 -0.15 -9.53 10.04
CA ARG A 51 0.68 -9.27 11.22
C ARG A 51 0.40 -10.24 12.37
N ALA A 52 -0.85 -10.65 12.54
CA ALA A 52 -1.26 -11.65 13.52
C ALA A 52 -0.88 -13.09 13.12
N GLY A 53 -0.32 -13.31 11.93
CA GLY A 53 0.05 -14.63 11.41
C GLY A 53 -1.14 -15.47 10.92
N SER A 54 -2.33 -14.89 10.80
CA SER A 54 -3.53 -15.58 10.31
C SER A 54 -3.82 -15.35 8.82
N ALA A 55 -3.08 -14.46 8.15
CA ALA A 55 -3.07 -14.34 6.69
C ALA A 55 -1.66 -14.48 6.13
N SER A 56 -1.54 -15.07 4.94
CA SER A 56 -0.25 -15.24 4.25
C SER A 56 0.22 -13.93 3.59
N PRO A 57 1.54 -13.79 3.30
CA PRO A 57 2.02 -12.66 2.49
C PRO A 57 1.29 -12.55 1.14
N ARG A 58 0.90 -13.69 0.55
CA ARG A 58 0.19 -13.76 -0.73
C ARG A 58 -1.23 -13.21 -0.63
N GLN A 59 -1.93 -13.48 0.46
CA GLN A 59 -3.24 -12.90 0.75
C GLN A 59 -3.15 -11.38 0.96
N LEU A 60 -2.13 -10.92 1.70
CA LEU A 60 -1.84 -9.49 1.84
C LEU A 60 -1.61 -8.82 0.48
N LEU A 61 -0.68 -9.35 -0.32
CA LEU A 61 -0.36 -8.78 -1.63
C LEU A 61 -1.61 -8.74 -2.53
N THR A 62 -2.40 -9.80 -2.51
CA THR A 62 -3.65 -9.88 -3.27
C THR A 62 -4.63 -8.80 -2.85
N ALA A 63 -4.88 -8.63 -1.54
CA ALA A 63 -5.79 -7.58 -1.05
C ALA A 63 -5.35 -6.18 -1.53
N VAL A 64 -4.06 -5.88 -1.43
CA VAL A 64 -3.51 -4.59 -1.86
C VAL A 64 -3.61 -4.40 -3.37
N LEU A 65 -3.32 -5.44 -4.17
CA LEU A 65 -3.37 -5.35 -5.63
C LEU A 65 -4.80 -5.29 -6.16
N VAL A 66 -5.73 -6.04 -5.57
CA VAL A 66 -7.16 -5.97 -5.89
C VAL A 66 -7.68 -4.56 -5.65
N TRP A 67 -7.36 -3.96 -4.50
CA TRP A 67 -7.72 -2.57 -4.20
C TRP A 67 -6.98 -1.56 -5.09
N GLY A 68 -5.68 -1.75 -5.33
CA GLY A 68 -4.85 -0.79 -6.07
C GLY A 68 -5.15 -0.75 -7.57
N TYR A 69 -5.57 -1.86 -8.18
CA TYR A 69 -5.98 -1.92 -9.58
C TYR A 69 -7.50 -1.72 -9.77
N GLY A 70 -8.33 -2.09 -8.80
CA GLY A 70 -9.78 -1.94 -8.88
C GLY A 70 -10.38 -2.60 -10.12
N ALA A 71 -11.07 -1.79 -10.93
CA ALA A 71 -11.72 -2.21 -12.17
C ALA A 71 -10.77 -2.38 -13.37
N ILE A 72 -9.47 -2.11 -13.22
CA ILE A 72 -8.50 -2.18 -14.33
C ILE A 72 -8.32 -3.63 -14.80
N GLY A 73 -8.69 -3.90 -16.05
CA GLY A 73 -8.83 -5.27 -16.56
C GLY A 73 -7.56 -6.14 -16.58
N TYR A 74 -6.37 -5.55 -16.66
CA TYR A 74 -5.11 -6.29 -16.60
C TYR A 74 -4.61 -6.55 -15.17
N GLY A 75 -5.32 -6.05 -14.15
CA GLY A 75 -4.97 -6.22 -12.73
C GLY A 75 -4.75 -7.68 -12.31
N PRO A 76 -5.71 -8.59 -12.54
CA PRO A 76 -5.57 -10.01 -12.17
C PRO A 76 -4.34 -10.67 -12.82
N TRP A 77 -4.12 -10.41 -14.11
CA TRP A 77 -2.97 -10.99 -14.83
C TRP A 77 -1.63 -10.50 -14.27
N ARG A 78 -1.51 -9.19 -13.94
CA ARG A 78 -0.29 -8.64 -13.34
C ARG A 78 -0.06 -9.18 -11.93
N ALA A 79 -1.10 -9.25 -11.12
CA ALA A 79 -1.04 -9.81 -9.77
C ALA A 79 -0.62 -11.28 -9.77
N ALA A 80 -1.19 -12.10 -10.67
CA ALA A 80 -0.78 -13.49 -10.85
C ALA A 80 0.72 -13.62 -11.18
N ARG A 81 1.28 -12.72 -11.99
CA ARG A 81 2.71 -12.70 -12.31
C ARG A 81 3.57 -12.32 -11.10
N SER A 82 3.15 -11.36 -10.29
CA SER A 82 3.85 -11.02 -9.03
C SER A 82 3.83 -12.22 -8.06
N LEU A 83 2.68 -12.87 -7.89
CA LEU A 83 2.51 -14.03 -7.01
C LEU A 83 3.27 -15.27 -7.50
N ALA A 84 3.37 -15.48 -8.81
CA ALA A 84 4.15 -16.58 -9.37
C ALA A 84 5.67 -16.41 -9.18
N ALA A 85 6.14 -15.17 -9.07
CA ALA A 85 7.55 -14.85 -8.83
C ALA A 85 7.95 -14.92 -7.34
N ASP A 86 6.98 -15.15 -6.44
CA ASP A 86 7.19 -15.35 -5.00
C ASP A 86 6.19 -16.40 -4.48
N PRO A 87 6.34 -17.68 -4.88
CA PRO A 87 5.33 -18.71 -4.67
C PRO A 87 5.02 -18.96 -3.19
N GLU A 88 5.98 -18.79 -2.28
CA GLU A 88 5.77 -18.90 -0.83
C GLU A 88 5.64 -17.54 -0.13
N GLY A 89 5.71 -16.41 -0.85
CA GLY A 89 5.62 -15.08 -0.25
C GLY A 89 6.86 -14.67 0.57
N LYS A 90 7.98 -15.38 0.44
CA LYS A 90 9.20 -15.18 1.24
C LYS A 90 9.86 -13.84 0.94
N ARG A 91 9.88 -13.43 -0.33
CA ARG A 91 10.47 -12.15 -0.75
C ARG A 91 9.65 -10.99 -0.20
N LEU A 92 8.33 -11.10 -0.27
CA LEU A 92 7.43 -10.12 0.32
C LEU A 92 7.60 -10.05 1.84
N ALA A 93 7.61 -11.19 2.54
CA ALA A 93 7.84 -11.22 3.98
C ALA A 93 9.17 -10.58 4.38
N TYR A 94 10.24 -10.87 3.63
CA TYR A 94 11.55 -10.25 3.83
C TYR A 94 11.52 -8.72 3.62
N ALA A 95 10.82 -8.23 2.60
CA ALA A 95 10.67 -6.78 2.39
C ALA A 95 9.92 -6.09 3.53
N LEU A 96 9.02 -6.82 4.19
CA LEU A 96 8.10 -6.27 5.19
C LEU A 96 8.54 -6.50 6.64
N GLU A 97 9.64 -7.20 6.88
CA GLU A 97 10.08 -7.62 8.21
C GLU A 97 10.13 -6.47 9.22
N GLU A 98 10.85 -5.40 8.90
CA GLU A 98 11.05 -4.27 9.82
C GLU A 98 9.79 -3.40 9.91
N VAL A 99 9.08 -3.17 8.80
CA VAL A 99 7.84 -2.36 8.79
C VAL A 99 6.67 -3.08 9.49
N SER A 100 6.77 -4.39 9.70
CA SER A 100 5.78 -5.18 10.43
C SER A 100 5.97 -5.08 11.95
N ALA A 101 7.11 -4.60 12.45
CA ALA A 101 7.35 -4.38 13.87
C ALA A 101 6.36 -3.37 14.47
N SER A 102 6.17 -3.44 15.78
CA SER A 102 5.49 -2.37 16.52
C SER A 102 6.43 -1.17 16.50
N ALA A 103 5.98 -0.03 15.97
CA ALA A 103 6.78 1.17 15.77
C ALA A 103 7.95 1.09 14.77
N PRO A 104 7.69 0.96 13.46
CA PRO A 104 8.75 1.09 12.46
C PRO A 104 9.19 2.55 12.32
N ASP A 105 10.50 2.79 12.42
CA ASP A 105 11.10 4.11 12.21
C ASP A 105 11.34 4.41 10.71
N GLU A 106 11.85 5.60 10.40
CA GLU A 106 12.14 5.98 9.02
C GLU A 106 13.19 5.10 8.33
N ASP A 107 14.12 4.51 9.08
CA ASP A 107 15.14 3.62 8.52
C ASP A 107 14.54 2.27 8.17
N ALA A 108 13.61 1.74 8.96
CA ALA A 108 12.79 0.58 8.61
C ALA A 108 11.98 0.83 7.33
N LEU A 109 11.35 2.00 7.21
CA LEU A 109 10.63 2.40 5.99
C LEU A 109 11.58 2.47 4.78
N ARG A 110 12.74 3.10 4.94
CA ARG A 110 13.78 3.20 3.90
C ARG A 110 14.26 1.84 3.44
N THR A 111 14.55 0.95 4.40
CA THR A 111 15.03 -0.41 4.15
C THR A 111 13.99 -1.21 3.38
N ALA A 112 12.72 -1.17 3.81
CA ALA A 112 11.63 -1.84 3.11
C ALA A 112 11.48 -1.35 1.66
N TYR A 113 11.49 -0.02 1.45
CA TYR A 113 11.45 0.56 0.11
C TYR A 113 12.59 0.06 -0.79
N ARG A 114 13.82 0.04 -0.27
CA ARG A 114 15.02 -0.41 -1.00
C ARG A 114 14.94 -1.90 -1.32
N ARG A 115 14.48 -2.75 -0.39
CA ARG A 115 14.26 -4.19 -0.63
C ARG A 115 13.29 -4.43 -1.78
N PHE A 116 12.18 -3.68 -1.86
CA PHE A 116 11.23 -3.78 -2.97
C PHE A 116 11.79 -3.34 -4.34
N ARG A 117 12.79 -2.46 -4.34
CA ARG A 117 13.42 -1.94 -5.56
C ARG A 117 14.52 -2.86 -6.10
N ASP A 118 15.06 -3.72 -5.26
CA ASP A 118 16.28 -4.47 -5.55
C ASP A 118 15.95 -5.87 -6.13
N PRO A 119 16.44 -6.21 -7.35
CA PRO A 119 16.25 -7.52 -7.97
C PRO A 119 16.75 -8.69 -7.13
N ASP A 120 17.83 -8.50 -6.38
CA ASP A 120 18.49 -9.56 -5.61
C ASP A 120 17.83 -9.75 -4.24
N HIS A 121 16.96 -8.82 -3.85
CA HIS A 121 16.15 -8.88 -2.65
C HIS A 121 14.69 -9.22 -3.01
N ALA A 122 13.80 -8.23 -3.01
CA ALA A 122 12.36 -8.47 -3.02
C ALA A 122 11.61 -7.84 -4.20
N ARG A 123 12.31 -7.43 -5.26
CA ARG A 123 11.63 -6.90 -6.45
C ARG A 123 10.81 -7.97 -7.15
N LEU A 124 9.49 -7.75 -7.18
CA LEU A 124 8.52 -8.58 -7.90
C LEU A 124 8.14 -7.95 -9.25
N PRO A 125 7.88 -8.76 -10.29
CA PRO A 125 7.42 -8.25 -11.58
C PRO A 125 6.08 -7.52 -11.39
N TRP A 126 5.89 -6.42 -12.12
CA TRP A 126 4.67 -5.59 -12.10
C TRP A 126 4.31 -4.95 -10.76
N LEU A 127 5.21 -5.02 -9.76
CA LEU A 127 5.05 -4.38 -8.47
C LEU A 127 5.99 -3.16 -8.37
N GLY A 128 5.66 -2.11 -9.14
CA GLY A 128 6.43 -0.86 -9.11
C GLY A 128 6.16 -0.01 -7.85
N PRO A 129 6.89 1.12 -7.67
CA PRO A 129 6.76 2.00 -6.49
C PRO A 129 5.34 2.43 -6.14
N GLY A 130 4.52 2.77 -7.13
CA GLY A 130 3.12 3.15 -6.88
C GLY A 130 2.25 2.05 -6.29
N LEU A 131 2.66 0.78 -6.41
CA LEU A 131 1.96 -0.37 -5.84
C LEU A 131 2.60 -0.84 -4.54
N PHE A 132 3.94 -0.99 -4.48
CA PHE A 132 4.53 -1.45 -3.22
C PHE A 132 4.42 -0.39 -2.11
N THR A 133 4.35 0.91 -2.40
CA THR A 133 4.07 1.92 -1.36
C THR A 133 2.67 1.76 -0.76
N LYS A 134 1.71 1.21 -1.51
CA LYS A 134 0.41 0.81 -0.95
C LYS A 134 0.55 -0.37 0.01
N VAL A 135 1.42 -1.35 -0.32
CA VAL A 135 1.73 -2.45 0.61
C VAL A 135 2.35 -1.90 1.90
N LEU A 136 3.33 -1.01 1.78
CA LEU A 136 3.98 -0.36 2.93
C LEU A 136 2.98 0.45 3.77
N TYR A 137 2.06 1.18 3.13
CA TYR A 137 0.97 1.90 3.80
C TYR A 137 0.12 0.93 4.65
N PHE A 138 -0.45 -0.12 4.05
CA PHE A 138 -1.35 -1.01 4.82
C PHE A 138 -0.64 -1.80 5.94
N VAL A 139 0.65 -2.11 5.77
CA VAL A 139 1.43 -2.86 6.76
C VAL A 139 1.96 -1.98 7.90
N GLY A 140 2.41 -0.76 7.59
CA GLY A 140 3.13 0.08 8.54
C GLY A 140 2.36 1.30 9.07
N TYR A 141 1.20 1.64 8.49
CA TYR A 141 0.43 2.81 8.92
C TYR A 141 -0.25 2.60 10.29
N ARG A 142 -0.32 3.67 11.11
CA ARG A 142 -0.88 3.69 12.48
C ARG A 142 -0.22 2.69 13.43
N ARG A 143 1.09 2.48 13.26
CA ARG A 143 1.89 1.65 14.17
C ARG A 143 2.53 2.43 15.33
N GLU A 144 2.35 3.76 15.37
CA GLU A 144 2.61 4.67 16.50
C GLU A 144 1.61 5.83 16.54
N VAL A 145 1.59 6.57 17.65
CA VAL A 145 0.83 7.82 17.85
C VAL A 145 1.74 9.02 17.53
N GLY A 146 1.63 9.56 16.30
CA GLY A 146 2.37 10.75 15.84
C GLY A 146 3.65 10.41 15.06
N GLY A 147 4.09 11.34 14.19
CA GLY A 147 5.32 11.22 13.41
C GLY A 147 5.15 10.81 11.94
N VAL A 148 6.26 10.42 11.31
CA VAL A 148 6.33 10.00 9.90
C VAL A 148 5.70 8.62 9.73
N GLN A 149 4.67 8.54 8.90
CA GLN A 149 3.93 7.30 8.63
C GLN A 149 4.09 6.92 7.16
N PRO A 150 4.15 5.62 6.79
CA PRO A 150 4.16 5.23 5.39
C PRO A 150 2.85 5.65 4.74
N LEU A 151 2.94 6.39 3.64
CA LEU A 151 1.82 6.84 2.81
C LEU A 151 2.01 6.39 1.37
N ILE A 152 0.92 6.40 0.61
CA ILE A 152 0.90 6.01 -0.79
C ILE A 152 1.54 7.10 -1.63
N LEU A 153 2.52 6.71 -2.45
CA LEU A 153 3.08 7.56 -3.49
C LEU A 153 2.86 6.89 -4.84
N ASP A 154 1.81 7.30 -5.53
CA ASP A 154 1.55 6.91 -6.91
C ASP A 154 1.50 8.13 -7.84
N ARG A 155 1.18 7.90 -9.11
CA ARG A 155 1.20 8.97 -10.12
C ARG A 155 0.19 10.06 -9.83
N VAL A 156 -0.94 9.76 -9.19
CA VAL A 156 -1.97 10.74 -8.86
C VAL A 156 -1.47 11.63 -7.73
N VAL A 157 -0.99 11.02 -6.64
CA VAL A 157 -0.40 11.75 -5.51
C VAL A 157 0.78 12.58 -5.98
N ALA A 158 1.77 11.98 -6.63
CA ALA A 158 2.99 12.66 -7.08
C ALA A 158 2.71 13.83 -8.02
N SER A 159 1.68 13.75 -8.87
CA SER A 159 1.32 14.84 -9.80
C SER A 159 0.71 16.07 -9.13
N ARG A 160 0.38 15.98 -7.84
CA ARG A 160 -0.35 17.02 -7.09
C ARG A 160 0.37 17.45 -5.82
N LEU A 161 1.49 16.82 -5.50
CA LEU A 161 2.33 17.26 -4.41
C LEU A 161 2.95 18.64 -4.74
N PRO A 162 3.06 19.54 -3.76
CA PRO A 162 3.81 20.78 -3.93
C PRO A 162 5.32 20.48 -3.99
N ASP A 163 6.10 21.43 -4.51
CA ASP A 163 7.56 21.29 -4.65
C ASP A 163 8.24 21.02 -3.30
N GLU A 164 7.79 21.67 -2.22
CA GLU A 164 8.28 21.43 -0.85
C GLU A 164 8.08 20.00 -0.33
N ALA A 165 7.25 19.16 -0.96
CA ALA A 165 7.16 17.73 -0.62
C ALA A 165 8.37 16.92 -1.12
N GLY A 166 9.25 17.52 -1.93
CA GLY A 166 10.53 16.92 -2.34
C GLY A 166 10.41 15.78 -3.36
N VAL A 167 9.26 15.64 -4.05
CA VAL A 167 9.03 14.63 -5.08
C VAL A 167 9.18 15.28 -6.46
N GLY A 168 10.33 15.07 -7.11
CA GLY A 168 10.63 15.64 -8.42
C GLY A 168 10.32 14.72 -9.60
N ARG A 169 10.23 13.40 -9.37
CA ARG A 169 9.98 12.42 -10.44
C ARG A 169 8.50 12.19 -10.69
N VAL A 170 8.16 11.86 -11.93
CA VAL A 170 6.81 11.44 -12.33
C VAL A 170 6.53 9.95 -12.08
N SER A 171 7.59 9.15 -11.90
CA SER A 171 7.52 7.71 -11.61
C SER A 171 8.89 7.18 -11.18
N GLY A 172 8.94 5.96 -10.64
CA GLY A 172 10.21 5.32 -10.33
C GLY A 172 10.98 6.03 -9.21
N TRP A 173 10.24 6.65 -8.28
CA TRP A 173 10.76 7.43 -7.16
C TRP A 173 11.86 6.72 -6.38
N LEU A 174 12.79 7.50 -5.84
CA LEU A 174 13.79 7.01 -4.89
C LEU A 174 13.19 6.88 -3.48
N SER A 175 13.86 6.13 -2.60
CA SER A 175 13.50 6.07 -1.18
C SER A 175 13.53 7.45 -0.54
N GLU A 176 14.47 8.29 -0.97
CA GLU A 176 14.70 9.65 -0.46
C GLU A 176 13.54 10.59 -0.84
N GLU A 177 13.02 10.50 -2.06
CA GLU A 177 11.84 11.26 -2.49
C GLU A 177 10.59 10.80 -1.74
N TRP A 178 10.43 9.49 -1.56
CA TRP A 178 9.31 8.96 -0.79
C TRP A 178 9.35 9.43 0.67
N LEU A 179 10.51 9.33 1.34
CA LEU A 179 10.67 9.82 2.73
C LEU A 179 10.48 11.33 2.85
N ALA A 180 10.94 12.13 1.89
CA ALA A 180 10.70 13.57 1.87
C ALA A 180 9.19 13.87 1.87
N TYR A 181 8.43 13.17 1.02
CA TYR A 181 6.97 13.25 1.01
C TYR A 181 6.35 12.84 2.35
N LEU A 182 6.80 11.75 2.97
CA LEU A 182 6.23 11.31 4.25
C LEU A 182 6.46 12.33 5.37
N ARG A 183 7.64 12.96 5.42
CA ARG A 183 7.96 14.02 6.37
C ARG A 183 7.10 15.25 6.14
N TRP A 184 6.99 15.70 4.89
CA TRP A 184 6.10 16.80 4.52
C TRP A 184 4.65 16.52 4.95
N ALA A 185 4.14 15.33 4.68
CA ALA A 185 2.78 14.96 5.07
C ALA A 185 2.60 14.94 6.60
N ALA A 186 3.60 14.45 7.35
CA ALA A 186 3.58 14.48 8.81
C ALA A 186 3.57 15.93 9.35
N GLU A 187 4.34 16.84 8.77
CA GLU A 187 4.33 18.26 9.14
C GLU A 187 2.97 18.92 8.85
N GLN A 188 2.37 18.64 7.69
CA GLN A 188 1.04 19.14 7.34
C GLN A 188 -0.05 18.58 8.27
N ALA A 189 0.03 17.30 8.61
CA ALA A 189 -0.89 16.63 9.52
C ALA A 189 -0.82 17.27 10.91
N GLN A 190 0.39 17.47 11.43
CA GLN A 190 0.64 18.14 12.71
C GLN A 190 0.10 19.57 12.72
N ALA A 191 0.35 20.35 11.66
CA ALA A 191 -0.10 21.74 11.57
C ALA A 191 -1.64 21.87 11.54
N ARG A 192 -2.34 20.87 10.99
CA ARG A 192 -3.81 20.88 10.82
C ARG A 192 -4.56 20.10 11.89
N GLY A 193 -3.85 19.35 12.75
CA GLY A 193 -4.47 18.47 13.74
C GLY A 193 -5.27 17.32 13.12
N ILE A 194 -4.80 16.79 11.99
CA ILE A 194 -5.42 15.66 11.27
C ILE A 194 -4.44 14.49 11.14
N GLU A 195 -4.92 13.35 10.67
CA GLU A 195 -4.09 12.18 10.39
C GLU A 195 -3.25 12.36 9.10
N PRO A 196 -2.04 11.78 9.00
CA PRO A 196 -1.22 11.86 7.79
C PRO A 196 -1.89 11.32 6.51
N ASP A 197 -2.75 10.29 6.61
CA ASP A 197 -3.49 9.75 5.46
C ASP A 197 -4.54 10.73 4.94
N ALA A 198 -5.09 11.60 5.80
CA ALA A 198 -5.99 12.65 5.38
C ALA A 198 -5.26 13.72 4.55
N VAL A 199 -3.97 13.98 4.80
CA VAL A 199 -3.14 14.85 3.96
C VAL A 199 -2.96 14.24 2.56
N GLU A 200 -2.57 12.95 2.48
CA GLU A 200 -2.50 12.21 1.21
C GLU A 200 -3.81 12.30 0.43
N MET A 201 -4.94 12.01 1.09
CA MET A 201 -6.24 11.99 0.44
C MET A 201 -6.72 13.39 0.03
N ALA A 202 -6.37 14.44 0.78
CA ALA A 202 -6.69 15.82 0.41
C ALA A 202 -5.97 16.26 -0.88
N VAL A 203 -4.69 15.88 -1.03
CA VAL A 203 -3.93 16.12 -2.27
C VAL A 203 -4.61 15.47 -3.49
N VAL A 204 -5.38 14.39 -3.27
CA VAL A 204 -6.16 13.73 -4.34
C VAL A 204 -7.50 14.44 -4.61
N ASN A 205 -8.04 15.20 -3.65
CA ASN A 205 -9.39 15.73 -3.71
C ASN A 205 -9.48 17.23 -3.97
N ASP A 206 -8.38 17.99 -3.82
CA ASP A 206 -8.35 19.41 -4.12
C ASP A 206 -8.57 19.65 -5.64
N ARG A 207 -9.74 20.22 -5.95
CA ARG A 207 -10.18 20.73 -7.25
C ARG A 207 -10.70 22.15 -7.07
#